data_AF-A0A655E7T7-F1
#
_entry.id   AF-A0A655E7T7-F1
#
_cell.length_a   1.000
_cell.length_b   1.000
_cell.length_c   1.000
_cell.angle_alpha   90.00
_cell.angle_beta   90.00
_cell.angle_gamma   90.00
#
_symmetry.space_group_name_H-M   'P 1'
#
loop_
_entity.id
_entity.type
_entity.pdbx_description
1 polymer ?
#
loop_
_entity_poly.entity_id
_entity_poly.type
_entity_poly.pdbx_seq_one_letter_code
_entity_poly.pdbx_strand_id
1 'polypeptide(L)' 'MQQAFVVPVEDKEFGHRPVAVVEYASQAGDVNLAEWVRDKLARFQQPVRWLTLPSELKNGGIKISRRALQQWVCENCKN' A
#
# COMPACT_ATOMS: atom_id res chain seq x y z
N MET A 1 10.05 8.75 -0.41
CA MET A 1 9.23 7.75 0.31
C MET A 1 9.82 7.54 1.69
N GLN A 2 9.01 7.58 2.75
CA GLN A 2 9.46 7.35 4.13
C GLN A 2 9.23 5.89 4.54
N GLN A 3 8.04 5.35 4.25
CA GLN A 3 7.68 3.97 4.54
C GLN A 3 6.75 3.44 3.44
N ALA A 4 6.76 2.12 3.21
CA ALA A 4 5.76 1.46 2.40
C ALA A 4 5.42 0.10 2.98
N PHE A 5 4.16 -0.29 2.84
CA PHE A 5 3.62 -1.54 3.32
C PHE A 5 2.88 -2.21 2.18
N VAL A 6 3.23 -3.47 1.88
CA VAL A 6 2.49 -4.25 0.89
C VAL A 6 1.59 -5.22 1.65
N VAL A 7 0.31 -5.18 1.33
CA VAL A 7 -0.74 -5.95 2.00
C VAL A 7 -1.46 -6.81 0.98
N PRO A 8 -1.61 -8.13 1.23
CA PRO A 8 -2.45 -8.97 0.40
C PRO A 8 -3.93 -8.65 0.70
N VAL A 9 -4.69 -8.36 -0.36
CA VAL A 9 -6.13 -8.15 -0.30
C VAL A 9 -6.80 -9.30 -1.03
N GLU A 10 -7.80 -9.92 -0.40
CA GLU A 10 -8.61 -10.93 -1.06
C GLU A 10 -9.35 -10.35 -2.26
N ASP A 11 -9.27 -11.08 -3.37
CA ASP A 11 -9.88 -10.73 -4.62
C ASP A 11 -10.66 -11.93 -5.15
N LYS A 12 -11.94 -11.72 -5.49
CA LYS A 12 -12.82 -12.81 -5.90
C LYS A 12 -12.41 -13.45 -7.23
N GLU A 13 -11.72 -12.71 -8.10
CA GLU A 13 -11.33 -13.18 -9.43
C GLU A 13 -9.91 -13.75 -9.44
N PHE A 14 -9.01 -13.22 -8.61
CA PHE A 14 -7.57 -13.54 -8.63
C PHE A 14 -7.03 -14.12 -7.31
N GLY A 15 -7.88 -14.37 -6.32
CA GLY A 15 -7.49 -14.90 -5.00
C GLY A 15 -6.94 -13.83 -4.08
N HIS A 16 -5.68 -13.42 -4.26
CA HIS A 16 -5.06 -12.35 -3.47
C HIS A 16 -4.28 -11.39 -4.37
N ARG A 17 -4.61 -10.10 -4.30
CA ARG A 17 -3.90 -9.05 -5.03
C ARG A 17 -3.10 -8.15 -4.07
N PRO A 18 -1.82 -7.84 -4.37
CA PRO A 18 -1.02 -6.98 -3.53
C PRO A 18 -1.47 -5.53 -3.66
N VAL A 19 -1.64 -4.86 -2.52
CA VAL A 19 -1.91 -3.42 -2.45
C VAL A 19 -0.79 -2.76 -1.66
N ALA A 20 -0.20 -1.71 -2.23
CA ALA A 20 0.87 -0.96 -1.60
C ALA A 20 0.29 0.27 -0.90
N VAL A 21 0.59 0.43 0.37
CA VAL A 21 0.30 1.63 1.16
C VAL A 21 1.61 2.36 1.39
N VAL A 22 1.72 3.58 0.89
CA VAL A 22 2.96 4.35 0.87
C VAL A 22 2.80 5.60 1.70
N GLU A 23 3.82 5.86 2.52
CA GLU A 23 4.03 7.14 3.16
C GLU A 23 5.08 7.95 2.42
N TYR A 24 4.71 9.16 2.05
CA TYR A 24 5.61 10.14 1.48
C TYR A 24 6.13 11.05 2.59
N ALA A 25 7.44 11.31 2.58
CA ALA A 25 7.99 12.38 3.40
C ALA A 25 7.48 13.72 2.86
N SER A 26 7.39 14.76 3.70
CA SER A 26 6.89 16.09 3.30
C SER A 26 7.70 16.74 2.15
N GLN A 27 8.88 16.22 1.82
CA GLN A 27 9.73 16.65 0.71
C GLN A 27 9.90 15.57 -0.38
N ALA A 28 9.11 14.49 -0.34
CA ALA A 28 9.14 13.50 -1.40
C ALA A 28 8.52 14.15 -2.65
N GLY A 29 9.34 14.41 -3.66
CA GLY A 29 8.86 14.82 -4.97
C GLY A 29 7.92 13.76 -5.58
N ASP A 30 7.27 14.13 -6.68
CA ASP A 30 6.34 13.28 -7.43
C ASP A 30 7.09 12.11 -8.07
N VAL A 31 7.34 11.06 -7.28
CA VAL A 31 7.97 9.82 -7.74
C VAL A 31 6.88 8.84 -8.09
N ASN A 32 6.78 8.48 -9.37
CA ASN A 32 5.86 7.46 -9.81
C ASN A 32 6.39 6.05 -9.45
N LEU A 33 6.03 5.58 -8.25
CA LEU A 33 6.45 4.27 -7.75
C LEU A 33 5.92 3.10 -8.59
N ALA A 34 4.76 3.27 -9.24
CA ALA A 34 4.19 2.27 -10.11
C ALA A 34 5.05 2.06 -11.37
N GLU A 35 5.58 3.13 -11.94
CA GLU A 35 6.54 3.05 -13.05
C GLU A 35 7.88 2.46 -12.57
N TRP A 36 8.39 2.92 -11.43
CA TRP A 36 9.66 2.46 -10.89
C TRP A 36 9.68 0.94 -10.61
N VAL A 37 8.58 0.41 -10.09
CA VAL A 37 8.48 -1.02 -9.78
C VAL A 37 8.33 -1.91 -11.02
N ARG A 38 7.88 -1.35 -12.15
CA ARG A 38 7.59 -2.12 -13.38
C ARG A 38 8.82 -2.81 -13.94
N ASP A 39 9.98 -2.17 -13.83
CA ASP A 39 11.28 -2.72 -14.24
C ASP A 39 11.88 -3.68 -13.20
N LYS A 40 11.43 -3.61 -11.95
CA LYS A 40 12.01 -4.35 -10.81
C LYS A 40 11.26 -5.62 -10.44
N LEU A 41 9.94 -5.64 -10.61
CA LEU A 41 9.08 -6.73 -10.17
C LEU A 41 8.28 -7.33 -11.32
N ALA A 42 8.07 -8.64 -11.26
CA ALA A 42 7.16 -9.33 -12.16
C ALA A 42 5.72 -8.83 -11.99
N ARG A 43 4.92 -8.85 -13.07
CA ARG A 43 3.55 -8.29 -13.10
C ARG A 43 2.65 -8.76 -11.93
N PHE A 44 2.79 -10.00 -11.49
CA PHE A 44 2.00 -10.55 -10.38
C PHE A 44 2.43 -10.06 -8.98
N GLN A 45 3.64 -9.52 -8.85
CA GLN A 45 4.14 -8.89 -7.62
C GLN A 45 3.89 -7.38 -7.60
N GLN A 46 3.55 -6.80 -8.75
CA GLN A 46 3.27 -5.37 -8.86
C GLN A 46 1.97 -5.06 -8.12
N PRO A 47 1.97 -4.06 -7.22
CA PRO A 47 0.77 -3.65 -6.53
C PRO A 47 -0.30 -3.21 -7.52
N VAL A 48 -1.51 -3.76 -7.37
CA VAL A 48 -2.64 -3.39 -8.23
C VAL A 48 -3.27 -2.06 -7.82
N ARG A 49 -3.01 -1.64 -6.57
CA ARG A 49 -3.43 -0.35 -6.04
C ARG A 49 -2.30 0.25 -5.20
N TRP A 50 -2.18 1.57 -5.29
CA TRP A 50 -1.27 2.38 -4.50
C TRP A 50 -2.10 3.34 -3.67
N LEU A 51 -2.03 3.20 -2.35
CA LEU A 51 -2.77 4.00 -1.40
C LEU A 51 -1.79 4.85 -0.60
N THR A 52 -2.19 6.07 -0.26
CA THR A 52 -1.41 6.91 0.64
C THR A 52 -1.74 6.54 2.08
N LEU A 53 -0.71 6.33 2.91
CA LEU A 53 -0.89 5.99 4.31
C LEU A 53 -1.55 7.18 5.06
N PRO A 54 -2.75 7.01 5.64
CA PRO A 54 -3.37 8.07 6.42
C PRO A 54 -2.69 8.23 7.77
N SER A 55 -2.60 9.48 8.23
CA SER A 55 -2.08 9.83 9.56
C SER A 55 -2.88 9.19 10.70
N GLU A 56 -4.14 8.84 10.46
CA GLU A 56 -5.02 8.17 11.43
C GLU A 56 -4.49 6.79 11.83
N LEU A 57 -3.90 6.04 10.89
CA LEU A 57 -3.27 4.74 11.20
C LEU A 57 -1.96 4.88 11.99
N LYS A 58 -1.34 6.07 11.98
CA LYS A 58 -0.13 6.38 12.76
C LYS A 58 -0.43 6.83 14.18
N ASN A 59 -1.69 7.20 14.47
CA ASN A 59 -2.06 7.84 15.73
C ASN A 59 -1.93 6.91 16.96
N GLY A 60 -1.66 5.62 16.76
CA GLY A 60 -1.43 4.63 17.82
C GLY A 60 0.02 4.50 18.32
N GLY A 61 0.96 5.32 17.82
CA GLY A 61 2.38 5.30 18.19
C GLY A 61 3.32 4.77 17.11
N ILE A 62 4.61 4.64 17.44
CA ILE A 62 5.72 4.29 16.52
C ILE A 62 5.49 2.99 15.70
N LYS A 63 4.53 2.15 16.09
CA LYS A 63 4.28 0.81 15.52
C LYS A 63 2.86 0.70 14.93
N ILE A 64 2.73 0.82 13.60
CA ILE A 64 1.49 0.53 12.88
C ILE A 64 1.10 -0.95 13.06
N SER A 65 -0.17 -1.20 13.40
CA SER A 65 -0.74 -2.55 13.45
C SER A 65 -1.00 -3.06 12.04
N ARG A 66 -0.38 -4.19 11.68
CA ARG A 66 -0.61 -4.85 10.38
C ARG A 66 -2.08 -5.23 10.17
N ARG A 67 -2.80 -5.63 11.22
CA ARG A 67 -4.25 -5.94 11.14
C ARG A 67 -5.08 -4.69 10.84
N ALA A 68 -4.78 -3.57 11.50
CA ALA A 68 -5.49 -2.30 11.24
C ALA A 68 -5.24 -1.81 9.82
N LEU A 69 -3.99 -1.91 9.34
CA LEU A 69 -3.64 -1.60 7.95
C LEU A 69 -4.38 -2.52 6.98
N GLN A 70 -4.41 -3.83 7.22
CA GLN A 70 -5.16 -4.78 6.40
C GLN A 70 -6.65 -4.45 6.32
N GLN A 71 -7.27 -4.15 7.46
CA GLN A 71 -8.67 -3.78 7.52
C GLN A 71 -8.92 -2.49 6.73
N TRP A 72 -8.13 -1.45 6.97
CA TRP A 72 -8.24 -0.17 6.26
C TRP A 72 -8.06 -0.33 4.75
N VAL A 73 -7.07 -1.11 4.30
CA VAL A 73 -6.85 -1.40 2.88
C VAL A 73 -8.04 -2.16 2.31
N CYS A 74 -8.57 -3.15 3.02
CA CYS A 74 -9.74 -3.91 2.59
C CYS A 74 -10.97 -3.00 2.42
N GLU A 75 -11.20 -2.08 3.36
CA GLU A 75 -12.26 -1.08 3.25
C GLU A 75 -12.07 -0.13 2.06
N ASN A 76 -10.86 0.37 1.84
CA ASN A 76 -10.54 1.23 0.69
C ASN A 76 -10.56 0.47 -0.66
N CYS A 77 -10.43 -0.86 -0.63
CA CYS A 77 -10.46 -1.69 -1.82
C CYS A 77 -11.86 -2.22 -2.18
N LYS A 78 -12.86 -2.07 -1.32
CA LYS A 78 -14.23 -2.57 -1.52
C LYS A 78 -15.11 -1.72 -2.46
N ASN A 79 -14.55 -0.70 -3.10
CA ASN A 79 -15.24 0.16 -4.07
C ASN A 79 -14.75 -0.09 -5.48
#